data_AF-A0A0D6PD12-F1
#
_entry.id   AF-A0A0D6PD12-F1
#
_cell.length_a   1.000
_cell.length_b   1.000
_cell.length_c   1.000
_cell.angle_alpha   90.00
_cell.angle_beta   90.00
_cell.angle_gamma   90.00
#
_symmetry.space_group_name_H-M   'P 1'
#
loop_
_entity.id
_entity.type
_entity.pdbx_description
1 polymer ?
#
loop_
_entity_poly.entity_id
_entity_poly.type
_entity_poly.pdbx_seq_one_letter_code
_entity_poly.pdbx_strand_id
1 'polypeptide(L)'
;MPQGFAKMTMLEALSPEIRPAPLSVGADVHRARLRGRSLPGGPDALADHELIEMTLFLALPRRDIKPIARALLARFGSYANAISAPVSDFLGVEGLREAGVSALKLVQAAGQRLPKAEVLYRPVLSNWDRLMEYLQAVLVREKVEQFRVLYLDNRNRLLADVPQATGTGEPHAGLPARGGQARVGAELHGVDSRA
;
A
#
# COMPACT_ATOMS: atom_id res chain seq x y z
N MET A 1 37.38 39.33 -29.13
CA MET A 1 36.08 38.62 -29.19
C MET A 1 36.34 37.12 -29.22
N PRO A 2 36.24 36.38 -28.11
CA PRO A 2 36.37 34.92 -28.12
C PRO A 2 35.03 34.29 -28.52
N GLN A 3 35.02 33.53 -29.62
CA GLN A 3 33.89 32.72 -30.06
C GLN A 3 33.75 31.50 -29.13
N GLY A 4 32.53 31.27 -28.66
CA GLY A 4 32.20 30.40 -27.53
C GLY A 4 32.42 28.91 -27.76
N PHE A 5 32.89 28.24 -26.70
CA PHE A 5 32.66 26.82 -26.47
C PHE A 5 31.16 26.59 -26.22
N ALA A 6 30.43 26.09 -27.21
CA ALA A 6 29.12 25.50 -26.96
C ALA A 6 29.34 24.18 -26.20
N LYS A 7 28.89 24.14 -24.94
CA LYS A 7 28.80 22.92 -24.13
C LYS A 7 27.90 21.92 -24.85
N MET A 8 28.50 20.87 -25.41
CA MET A 8 27.77 19.65 -25.78
C MET A 8 27.29 19.01 -24.48
N THR A 9 26.00 19.14 -24.19
CA THR A 9 25.38 18.51 -23.02
C THR A 9 25.47 16.99 -23.17
N MET A 10 25.84 16.31 -22.09
CA MET A 10 25.90 14.85 -21.95
C MET A 10 24.59 14.11 -22.34
N LEU A 11 23.51 14.84 -22.60
CA LEU A 11 22.21 14.33 -23.07
C LEU A 11 22.13 14.03 -24.58
N GLU A 12 23.06 14.52 -25.41
CA GLU A 12 23.05 14.23 -26.87
C GLU A 12 23.83 12.96 -27.25
N ALA A 13 24.54 12.34 -26.31
CA ALA A 13 25.32 11.11 -26.53
C ALA A 13 24.51 9.81 -26.38
N LEU A 14 23.19 9.88 -26.17
CA LEU A 14 22.33 8.70 -26.10
C LEU A 14 21.84 8.33 -27.49
N SER A 15 22.41 7.25 -28.03
CA SER A 15 22.27 6.73 -29.39
C SER A 15 20.80 6.70 -29.92
N PRO A 16 20.57 7.04 -31.20
CA PRO A 16 19.24 7.08 -31.81
C PRO A 16 18.63 5.71 -32.18
N GLU A 17 19.25 4.58 -31.81
CA GLU A 17 18.89 3.24 -32.34
C GLU A 17 18.12 2.30 -31.39
N ILE A 18 17.52 2.79 -30.30
CA ILE A 18 16.49 2.01 -29.60
C ILE A 18 15.13 2.65 -29.84
N ARG A 19 14.66 2.63 -31.10
CA ARG A 19 13.24 2.87 -31.37
C ARG A 19 12.47 1.57 -31.10
N PRO A 20 11.56 1.53 -30.12
CA PRO A 20 10.69 0.39 -29.91
C PRO A 20 9.93 0.04 -31.19
N ALA A 21 9.93 -1.24 -31.58
CA ALA A 21 8.90 -1.74 -32.47
C ALA A 21 7.52 -1.47 -31.83
N PRO A 22 6.54 -0.97 -32.59
CA PRO A 22 5.24 -0.62 -32.05
C PRO A 22 4.55 -1.86 -31.46
N LEU A 23 3.99 -1.69 -30.28
CA LEU A 23 3.12 -2.68 -29.66
C LEU A 23 1.86 -2.88 -30.51
N SER A 24 1.17 -4.02 -30.33
CA SER A 24 -0.14 -4.17 -30.93
C SER A 24 -1.09 -3.12 -30.36
N VAL A 25 -1.88 -2.48 -31.22
CA VAL A 25 -2.83 -1.40 -30.85
C VAL A 25 -3.74 -1.84 -29.68
N GLY A 26 -4.09 -3.12 -29.59
CA GLY A 26 -4.91 -3.66 -28.49
C GLY A 26 -4.24 -3.67 -27.12
N ALA A 27 -2.92 -3.91 -27.05
CA ALA A 27 -2.19 -3.95 -25.78
C ALA A 27 -2.07 -2.55 -25.16
N ASP A 28 -1.87 -1.52 -25.98
CA ASP A 28 -1.77 -0.14 -25.52
C ASP A 28 -3.13 0.42 -25.06
N VAL A 29 -4.21 0.11 -25.79
CA VAL A 29 -5.58 0.45 -25.38
C VAL A 29 -5.95 -0.22 -24.06
N HIS A 30 -5.60 -1.50 -23.90
CA HIS A 30 -5.87 -2.23 -22.67
C HIS A 30 -5.11 -1.63 -21.47
N ARG A 31 -3.81 -1.35 -21.63
CA ARG A 31 -2.99 -0.69 -20.60
C ARG A 31 -3.55 0.68 -20.21
N ALA A 32 -4.01 1.47 -21.19
CA ALA A 32 -4.64 2.77 -20.92
C ALA A 32 -5.92 2.61 -20.09
N ARG A 33 -6.76 1.62 -20.39
CA ARG A 33 -7.98 1.33 -19.63
C ARG A 33 -7.68 0.90 -18.18
N LEU A 34 -6.66 0.06 -17.97
CA LEU A 34 -6.25 -0.32 -16.62
C LEU A 34 -5.80 0.89 -15.80
N ARG A 35 -4.93 1.73 -16.38
CA ARG A 35 -4.47 2.98 -15.73
C ARG A 35 -5.62 3.94 -15.42
N GLY A 36 -6.58 4.06 -16.33
CA GLY A 36 -7.76 4.91 -16.17
C GLY A 36 -8.66 4.48 -15.00
N ARG A 37 -8.66 3.19 -14.62
CA ARG A 37 -9.40 2.68 -13.45
C ARG A 37 -8.56 2.70 -12.18
N SER A 38 -7.27 2.38 -12.28
CA SER A 38 -6.40 2.26 -11.09
C SER A 38 -6.17 3.59 -10.38
N LEU A 39 -6.07 4.70 -11.13
CA LEU A 39 -5.84 6.03 -10.55
C LEU A 39 -7.02 6.53 -9.69
N PRO A 40 -8.29 6.47 -10.15
CA PRO A 40 -9.42 6.91 -9.36
C PRO A 40 -10.03 5.83 -8.44
N GLY A 41 -9.88 4.54 -8.76
CA GLY A 41 -10.67 3.47 -8.14
C GLY A 41 -10.15 2.93 -6.80
N GLY A 42 -8.99 3.39 -6.33
CA GLY A 42 -8.41 2.91 -5.07
C GLY A 42 -7.88 1.45 -5.14
N PRO A 43 -7.64 0.81 -3.99
CA PRO A 43 -6.96 -0.50 -3.91
C PRO A 43 -7.76 -1.65 -4.56
N ASP A 44 -9.08 -1.55 -4.58
CA ASP A 44 -9.97 -2.60 -5.11
C ASP A 44 -10.38 -2.37 -6.58
N ALA A 45 -9.79 -1.37 -7.25
CA ALA A 45 -10.11 -0.99 -8.62
C ALA A 45 -9.78 -2.07 -9.68
N LEU A 46 -8.84 -2.95 -9.34
CA LEU A 46 -8.24 -3.92 -10.23
C LEU A 46 -8.32 -5.31 -9.61
N ALA A 47 -8.66 -6.30 -10.42
CA ALA A 47 -8.55 -7.70 -10.02
C ALA A 47 -7.08 -8.14 -9.96
N ASP A 48 -6.79 -9.23 -9.24
CA ASP A 48 -5.43 -9.78 -9.08
C ASP A 48 -4.65 -9.94 -10.39
N HIS A 49 -5.30 -10.42 -11.46
CA HIS A 49 -4.65 -10.60 -12.76
C HIS A 49 -4.27 -9.25 -13.39
N GLU A 50 -5.10 -8.23 -13.20
CA GLU A 50 -4.88 -6.89 -13.71
C GLU A 50 -3.78 -6.16 -12.90
N LEU A 51 -3.64 -6.47 -11.61
CA LEU A 51 -2.52 -6.01 -10.78
C LEU A 51 -1.18 -6.61 -11.25
N ILE A 52 -1.16 -7.90 -11.60
CA ILE A 52 0.03 -8.53 -12.19
C ILE A 52 0.34 -7.90 -13.55
N GLU A 53 -0.67 -7.72 -14.39
CA GLU A 53 -0.49 -7.10 -15.71
C GLU A 53 0.10 -5.70 -15.58
N MET A 54 -0.45 -4.88 -14.68
CA MET A 54 0.07 -3.54 -14.44
C MET A 54 1.51 -3.54 -13.93
N THR A 55 1.85 -4.41 -13.00
CA THR A 55 3.21 -4.54 -12.47
C THR A 55 4.19 -4.94 -13.57
N LEU A 56 3.84 -5.91 -14.40
CA LEU A 56 4.70 -6.41 -15.47
C LEU A 56 4.77 -5.45 -16.66
N PHE A 57 3.75 -4.64 -16.93
CA PHE A 57 3.85 -3.59 -17.97
C PHE A 57 4.96 -2.59 -17.70
N LEU A 58 5.29 -2.32 -16.43
CA LEU A 58 6.39 -1.44 -16.06
C LEU A 58 7.75 -2.05 -16.41
N ALA A 59 7.86 -3.38 -16.34
CA ALA A 59 9.13 -4.10 -16.53
C ALA A 59 9.32 -4.71 -17.93
N LEU A 60 8.21 -5.05 -18.60
CA LEU A 60 8.18 -5.79 -19.85
C LEU A 60 7.29 -5.07 -20.88
N PRO A 61 7.67 -3.84 -21.31
CA PRO A 61 6.76 -2.97 -22.06
C PRO A 61 6.31 -3.53 -23.41
N ARG A 62 7.09 -4.43 -24.04
CA ARG A 62 6.90 -4.92 -25.42
C ARG A 62 6.38 -6.36 -25.53
N ARG A 63 5.79 -6.91 -24.46
CA ARG A 63 5.40 -8.32 -24.39
C ARG A 63 3.90 -8.43 -24.16
N ASP A 64 3.29 -9.50 -24.67
CA ASP A 64 1.94 -9.85 -24.25
C ASP A 64 2.01 -10.39 -22.81
N ILE A 65 1.49 -9.60 -21.87
CA ILE A 65 1.57 -9.87 -20.44
C ILE A 65 0.40 -10.73 -19.97
N LYS A 66 -0.73 -10.71 -20.68
CA LYS A 66 -1.92 -11.47 -20.33
C LYS A 66 -1.66 -12.97 -20.13
N PRO A 67 -0.91 -13.68 -21.01
CA PRO A 67 -0.59 -15.09 -20.76
C PRO A 67 0.32 -15.28 -19.53
N ILE A 68 1.27 -14.37 -19.30
CA ILE A 68 2.17 -14.43 -18.14
C ILE A 68 1.38 -14.23 -16.84
N ALA A 69 0.49 -13.24 -16.79
CA ALA A 69 -0.36 -12.97 -15.63
C ALA A 69 -1.29 -14.16 -15.30
N ARG A 70 -1.88 -14.77 -16.32
CA ARG A 70 -2.69 -15.99 -16.16
C ARG A 70 -1.85 -17.17 -15.64
N ALA A 71 -0.66 -17.38 -16.18
CA ALA A 71 0.22 -18.46 -15.73
C ALA A 71 0.65 -18.27 -14.26
N LEU A 72 0.97 -17.02 -13.87
CA LEU A 72 1.31 -16.68 -12.49
C LEU A 72 0.15 -16.93 -11.54
N LEU A 73 -1.08 -16.54 -11.89
CA LEU A 73 -2.23 -16.82 -11.03
C LEU A 73 -2.61 -18.29 -10.99
N ALA A 74 -2.53 -19.00 -12.12
CA ALA A 74 -2.78 -20.42 -12.12
C ALA A 74 -1.80 -21.16 -11.20
N ARG A 75 -0.55 -20.70 -11.12
CA ARG A 75 0.50 -21.29 -10.29
C ARG A 75 0.42 -20.89 -8.81
N PHE A 76 0.15 -19.61 -8.52
CA PHE A 76 0.26 -19.06 -7.16
C PHE A 76 -1.08 -18.73 -6.50
N GLY A 77 -2.18 -18.76 -7.25
CA GLY A 77 -3.55 -18.57 -6.76
C GLY A 77 -3.99 -17.12 -6.60
N SER A 78 -3.11 -16.23 -6.12
CA SER A 78 -3.42 -14.81 -5.89
C SER A 78 -2.24 -13.90 -6.23
N TYR A 79 -2.53 -12.60 -6.36
CA TYR A 79 -1.49 -11.58 -6.56
C TYR A 79 -0.50 -11.55 -5.39
N ALA A 80 -1.01 -11.59 -4.16
CA ALA A 80 -0.18 -11.58 -2.95
C ALA A 80 0.77 -12.78 -2.89
N ASN A 81 0.28 -13.97 -3.26
CA ASN A 81 1.10 -15.17 -3.33
C ASN A 81 2.13 -15.07 -4.47
N ALA A 82 1.73 -14.57 -5.63
CA ALA A 82 2.62 -14.41 -6.78
C ALA A 82 3.79 -13.46 -6.48
N ILE A 83 3.55 -12.29 -5.86
CA ILE A 83 4.65 -11.39 -5.49
C ILE A 83 5.52 -11.95 -4.36
N SER A 84 4.97 -12.85 -3.53
CA SER A 84 5.66 -13.40 -2.37
C SER A 84 6.47 -14.67 -2.65
N ALA A 85 6.19 -15.38 -3.76
CA ALA A 85 6.82 -16.65 -4.11
C ALA A 85 8.36 -16.59 -4.20
N PRO A 86 9.11 -17.61 -3.74
CA PRO A 86 10.56 -17.69 -3.93
C PRO A 86 11.00 -17.43 -5.38
N VAL A 87 12.19 -16.85 -5.58
CA VAL A 87 12.70 -16.56 -6.93
C VAL A 87 12.83 -17.82 -7.78
N SER A 88 13.20 -18.95 -7.16
CA SER A 88 13.26 -20.28 -7.78
C SER A 88 11.92 -20.70 -8.40
N ASP A 89 10.81 -20.24 -7.85
CA ASP A 89 9.47 -20.71 -8.26
C ASP A 89 8.99 -20.00 -9.53
N PHE A 90 9.68 -18.95 -9.98
CA PHE A 90 9.44 -18.35 -11.29
C PHE A 90 10.15 -19.10 -12.41
N LEU A 91 11.05 -20.05 -12.08
CA LEU A 91 11.65 -20.92 -13.09
C LEU A 91 10.53 -21.70 -13.81
N GLY A 92 10.58 -21.66 -15.15
CA GLY A 92 9.60 -22.30 -16.02
C GLY A 92 8.35 -21.45 -16.33
N VAL A 93 8.22 -20.23 -15.82
CA VAL A 93 7.16 -19.30 -16.30
C VAL A 93 7.60 -18.70 -17.63
N GLU A 94 7.04 -19.20 -18.72
CA GLU A 94 7.40 -18.76 -20.06
C GLU A 94 7.14 -17.25 -20.25
N GLY A 95 8.13 -16.56 -20.82
CA GLY A 95 8.05 -15.13 -21.08
C GLY A 95 8.32 -14.23 -19.87
N LEU A 96 8.42 -14.78 -18.66
CA LEU A 96 8.81 -14.04 -17.47
C LEU A 96 10.34 -13.99 -17.36
N ARG A 97 10.91 -12.82 -17.65
CA ARG A 97 12.36 -12.56 -17.54
C ARG A 97 12.73 -12.02 -16.17
N GLU A 98 14.03 -11.94 -15.90
CA GLU A 98 14.59 -11.35 -14.68
C GLU A 98 13.97 -10.00 -14.33
N ALA A 99 13.78 -9.11 -15.31
CA ALA A 99 13.13 -7.81 -15.10
C ALA A 99 11.69 -7.94 -14.54
N GLY A 100 10.92 -8.92 -15.03
CA GLY A 100 9.56 -9.18 -14.53
C GLY A 100 9.56 -9.76 -13.13
N VAL A 101 10.47 -10.70 -12.83
CA VAL A 101 10.65 -11.24 -11.48
C VAL A 101 11.07 -10.13 -10.51
N SER A 102 12.04 -9.30 -10.90
CA SER A 102 12.52 -8.15 -10.12
C SER A 102 11.38 -7.17 -9.82
N ALA A 103 10.50 -6.88 -10.78
CA ALA A 103 9.35 -6.02 -10.55
C ALA A 103 8.35 -6.59 -9.55
N LEU A 104 8.02 -7.88 -9.63
CA LEU A 104 7.16 -8.55 -8.63
C LEU A 104 7.78 -8.49 -7.24
N LYS A 105 9.10 -8.73 -7.15
CA LYS A 105 9.86 -8.68 -5.90
C LYS A 105 9.97 -7.26 -5.34
N LEU A 106 10.08 -6.26 -6.20
CA LEU A 106 10.09 -4.86 -5.80
C LEU A 106 8.77 -4.48 -5.13
N VAL A 107 7.63 -4.90 -5.69
CA VAL A 107 6.32 -4.66 -5.08
C VAL A 107 6.20 -5.37 -3.74
N GLN A 108 6.62 -6.65 -3.63
CA GLN A 108 6.66 -7.36 -2.35
C GLN A 108 7.46 -6.57 -1.31
N ALA A 109 8.65 -6.10 -1.69
CA ALA A 109 9.55 -5.41 -0.80
C ALA A 109 9.00 -4.02 -0.38
N ALA A 110 8.21 -3.36 -1.24
CA ALA A 110 7.47 -2.15 -0.90
C ALA A 110 6.34 -2.45 0.10
N GLY A 111 5.51 -3.48 -0.18
CA GLY A 111 4.43 -3.93 0.71
C GLY A 111 4.92 -4.34 2.10
N GLN A 112 6.12 -4.90 2.22
CA GLN A 112 6.73 -5.23 3.51
C GLN A 112 7.30 -4.02 4.27
N ARG A 113 7.63 -2.93 3.58
CA ARG A 113 8.21 -1.72 4.19
C ARG A 113 7.16 -0.69 4.59
N LEU A 114 6.05 -0.58 3.85
CA LEU A 114 5.00 0.40 4.11
C LEU A 114 4.41 0.29 5.54
N PRO A 115 3.97 -0.89 6.03
CA PRO A 115 3.46 -1.00 7.39
C PRO A 115 4.50 -0.70 8.46
N LYS A 116 5.78 -1.00 8.18
CA LYS A 116 6.89 -0.73 9.10
C LYS A 116 7.15 0.77 9.23
N ALA A 117 6.99 1.53 8.16
CA ALA A 117 7.13 2.98 8.18
C ALA A 117 6.05 3.62 9.06
N GLU A 118 4.78 3.23 8.89
CA GLU A 118 3.68 3.74 9.74
C GLU A 118 3.89 3.40 11.22
N VAL A 119 4.38 2.19 11.49
CA VAL A 119 4.71 1.72 12.83
C VAL A 119 5.79 2.55 13.52
N LEU A 120 6.79 3.07 12.79
CA LEU A 120 7.88 3.86 13.36
C LEU A 120 7.44 5.23 13.85
N TYR A 121 6.34 5.78 13.29
CA TYR A 121 5.85 7.11 13.64
C TYR A 121 4.66 7.08 14.62
N ARG A 122 4.14 5.91 14.97
CA ARG A 122 3.05 5.78 15.94
C ARG A 122 3.60 5.81 17.37
N PRO A 123 3.03 6.61 18.28
CA PRO A 123 3.46 6.64 19.66
C PRO A 123 3.24 5.28 20.31
N VAL A 124 4.26 4.81 21.03
CA VAL A 124 4.17 3.61 21.85
C VAL A 124 3.62 4.01 23.21
N LEU A 125 2.38 3.59 23.51
CA LEU A 125 1.69 3.87 24.77
C LEU A 125 1.88 2.68 25.72
N SER A 126 3.14 2.28 25.93
CA SER A 126 3.51 1.06 26.65
C SER A 126 3.40 1.14 28.17
N ASN A 127 3.14 2.33 28.72
CA ASN A 127 2.92 2.54 30.14
C ASN A 127 1.95 3.71 30.37
N TRP A 128 1.53 3.86 31.63
CA TRP A 128 0.59 4.89 32.04
C TRP A 128 1.12 6.31 31.77
N ASP A 129 2.41 6.57 32.03
CA ASP A 129 2.99 7.90 31.84
C ASP A 129 2.95 8.33 30.37
N ARG A 130 3.30 7.44 29.43
CA ARG A 130 3.22 7.70 27.99
C ARG A 130 1.80 7.92 27.50
N LEU A 131 0.85 7.17 28.05
CA LEU A 131 -0.56 7.38 27.78
C LEU A 131 -1.02 8.77 28.26
N MET A 132 -0.64 9.15 29.48
CA MET A 132 -0.98 10.47 30.04
C MET A 132 -0.30 11.61 29.29
N GLU A 133 0.99 11.49 28.93
CA GLU A 133 1.71 12.46 28.09
C GLU A 133 0.99 12.67 26.75
N TYR A 134 0.59 11.58 26.09
CA TYR A 134 -0.14 11.63 24.83
C TYR A 134 -1.51 12.31 25.00
N LEU A 135 -2.31 11.85 25.96
CA LEU A 135 -3.65 12.41 26.21
C LEU A 135 -3.58 13.89 26.60
N GLN A 136 -2.60 14.30 27.41
CA GLN A 136 -2.38 15.71 27.72
C GLN A 136 -2.05 16.51 26.47
N ALA A 137 -1.12 16.03 25.62
CA ALA A 137 -0.76 16.73 24.39
C ALA A 137 -1.95 16.91 23.43
N VAL A 138 -2.84 15.92 23.35
CA VAL A 138 -4.02 15.94 22.49
C VAL A 138 -5.16 16.76 23.09
N LEU A 139 -5.45 16.60 24.39
CA LEU A 139 -6.62 17.21 25.04
C LEU A 139 -6.38 18.66 25.51
N VAL A 140 -5.14 19.12 25.66
CA VAL A 140 -4.86 20.47 26.21
C VAL A 140 -5.44 21.61 25.37
N ARG A 141 -5.71 21.37 24.07
CA ARG A 141 -6.30 22.36 23.15
C ARG A 141 -7.81 22.21 22.97
N GLU A 142 -8.41 21.18 23.58
CA GLU A 142 -9.83 20.90 23.45
C GLU A 142 -10.62 21.66 24.50
N LYS A 143 -11.66 22.38 24.05
CA LYS A 143 -12.50 23.25 24.92
C LYS A 143 -13.68 22.51 25.54
N VAL A 144 -13.89 21.26 25.15
CA VAL A 144 -15.00 20.42 25.57
C VAL A 144 -14.47 19.10 26.10
N GLU A 145 -15.17 18.52 27.06
CA GLU A 145 -14.86 17.18 27.54
C GLU A 145 -15.06 16.16 26.41
N GLN A 146 -14.05 15.31 26.21
CA GLN A 146 -14.07 14.26 25.20
C GLN A 146 -13.80 12.93 25.84
N PHE A 147 -14.66 11.96 25.55
CA PHE A 147 -14.34 10.55 25.73
C PHE A 147 -13.58 10.10 24.48
N ARG A 148 -12.52 9.33 24.61
CA ARG A 148 -11.69 8.90 23.46
C ARG A 148 -11.46 7.40 23.51
N VAL A 149 -11.48 6.77 22.32
CA VAL A 149 -11.16 5.36 22.14
C VAL A 149 -9.83 5.28 21.39
N LEU A 150 -8.85 4.64 22.04
CA LEU A 150 -7.52 4.42 21.46
C LEU A 150 -7.44 2.98 20.94
N TYR A 151 -7.22 2.82 19.64
CA TYR A 151 -6.96 1.51 19.03
C TYR A 151 -5.47 1.25 19.07
N LEU A 152 -5.05 0.12 19.62
CA LEU A 152 -3.63 -0.23 19.79
C LEU A 152 -3.29 -1.53 19.03
N ASP A 153 -2.06 -1.63 18.52
CA ASP A 153 -1.52 -2.92 18.09
C ASP A 153 -1.08 -3.79 19.30
N ASN A 154 -0.67 -5.03 19.05
CA ASN A 154 -0.17 -5.95 20.08
C ASN A 154 1.16 -5.52 20.74
N ARG A 155 1.71 -4.36 20.35
CA ARG A 155 2.90 -3.73 20.92
C ARG A 155 2.57 -2.37 21.55
N ASN A 156 1.30 -2.11 21.85
CA ASN A 156 0.78 -0.87 22.42
C ASN A 156 1.04 0.38 21.57
N ARG A 157 1.15 0.23 20.24
CA ARG A 157 1.27 1.38 19.34
C ARG A 157 -0.08 1.90 18.94
N LEU A 158 -0.27 3.21 19.01
CA LEU A 158 -1.52 3.85 18.67
C LEU A 158 -1.83 3.74 17.16
N LEU A 159 -2.81 2.90 16.82
CA LEU A 159 -3.37 2.72 15.48
C LEU A 159 -4.31 3.85 15.11
N ALA A 160 -5.18 4.26 16.04
CA ALA A 160 -6.15 5.33 15.86
C ALA A 160 -6.57 5.91 17.21
N ASP A 161 -6.95 7.19 17.22
CA ASP A 161 -7.51 7.90 18.37
C ASP A 161 -8.81 8.59 17.93
N VAL A 162 -9.94 8.11 18.46
CA VAL A 162 -11.28 8.53 18.04
C VAL A 162 -12.02 9.20 19.19
N PRO A 163 -12.38 10.49 19.08
CA PRO A 163 -13.26 11.14 20.05
C PRO A 163 -14.69 10.62 19.89
N GLN A 164 -15.31 10.30 21.03
CA GLN A 164 -16.73 10.01 21.18
C GLN A 164 -17.41 11.31 21.63
N ALA A 165 -18.14 11.96 20.71
CA ALA A 165 -18.94 13.13 21.04
C ALA A 165 -20.17 12.71 21.83
N THR A 166 -20.38 13.31 23.00
CA THR A 166 -21.61 13.12 23.76
C THR A 166 -22.60 14.22 23.37
N GLY A 167 -23.51 13.90 22.47
CA GLY A 167 -24.62 14.78 22.08
C GLY A 167 -25.69 13.98 21.36
N THR A 168 -26.90 13.98 21.89
CA THR A 168 -28.06 13.26 21.37
C THR A 168 -28.43 13.77 19.98
N GLY A 169 -27.97 13.09 18.92
CA GLY A 169 -28.35 13.40 17.55
C GLY A 169 -27.36 12.86 16.54
N GLU A 170 -27.75 11.76 15.89
CA GLU A 170 -27.13 11.09 14.73
C GLU A 170 -25.90 10.20 14.99
N PRO A 171 -25.97 8.90 14.65
CA PRO A 171 -24.81 8.03 14.62
C PRO A 171 -24.02 8.27 13.33
N HIS A 172 -22.75 8.69 13.44
CA HIS A 172 -21.83 8.48 12.34
C HIS A 172 -21.61 6.96 12.20
N ALA A 173 -21.93 6.44 11.02
CA ALA A 173 -21.94 5.01 10.73
C ALA A 173 -20.55 4.37 10.92
N GLY A 174 -20.46 3.43 11.86
CA GLY A 174 -19.29 2.58 12.06
C GLY A 174 -19.41 1.66 13.28
N LEU A 175 -20.13 0.55 13.12
CA LEU A 175 -20.42 -0.58 14.03
C LEU A 175 -21.61 -0.45 15.02
N PRO A 176 -22.44 -1.52 15.21
CA PRO A 176 -23.73 -1.42 15.88
C PRO A 176 -23.65 -1.58 17.40
N ALA A 177 -24.49 -0.82 18.10
CA ALA A 177 -24.68 -0.85 19.55
C ALA A 177 -25.62 -1.98 20.02
N ARG A 178 -25.35 -2.55 21.20
CA ARG A 178 -26.39 -3.09 22.10
C ARG A 178 -26.04 -2.85 23.57
N GLY A 179 -26.81 -1.93 24.17
CA GLY A 179 -27.39 -2.01 25.53
C GLY A 179 -26.48 -2.09 26.76
N GLY A 180 -26.54 -1.08 27.62
CA GLY A 180 -26.40 -1.23 29.07
C GLY A 180 -25.36 -0.32 29.76
N GLN A 181 -25.88 0.72 30.42
CA GLN A 181 -25.35 1.49 31.57
C GLN A 181 -23.90 2.04 31.57
N ALA A 182 -23.83 3.34 31.84
CA ALA A 182 -22.62 4.14 32.02
C ALA A 182 -21.72 3.62 33.16
N ARG A 183 -20.43 3.44 32.86
CA ARG A 183 -19.33 3.34 33.81
C ARG A 183 -18.09 4.01 33.22
N VAL A 184 -17.39 4.80 34.02
CA VAL A 184 -16.04 5.28 33.69
C VAL A 184 -15.12 4.07 33.75
N GLY A 185 -14.63 3.62 32.59
CA GLY A 185 -13.71 2.50 32.47
C GLY A 185 -12.75 2.76 31.33
N ALA A 186 -11.45 2.89 31.65
CA ALA A 186 -10.41 2.71 30.65
C ALA A 186 -10.31 1.20 30.37
N GLU A 187 -11.09 0.68 29.42
CA GLU A 187 -10.95 -0.70 28.98
C GLU A 187 -9.79 -0.80 27.98
N LEU A 188 -8.62 -1.16 28.50
CA LEU A 188 -7.53 -1.68 27.70
C LEU A 188 -7.91 -3.12 27.31
N HIS A 189 -8.45 -3.33 26.11
CA HIS A 189 -8.58 -4.67 25.55
C HIS A 189 -7.19 -5.19 25.16
N GLY A 190 -6.48 -5.78 26.13
CA GLY A 190 -5.33 -6.61 25.88
C GLY A 190 -5.79 -7.93 25.28
N VAL A 191 -5.45 -8.19 24.00
CA VAL A 191 -5.63 -9.51 23.40
C VAL A 191 -4.58 -10.44 24.01
N ASP A 192 -4.93 -11.08 25.12
CA ASP A 192 -4.08 -12.08 25.76
C ASP A 192 -4.15 -13.37 24.92
N SER A 193 -3.03 -13.69 24.26
CA SER A 193 -2.87 -14.93 23.49
C SER A 193 -2.18 -15.97 24.37
N ARG A 194 -2.97 -16.70 25.15
CA ARG A 194 -2.54 -17.96 25.78
C ARG A 194 -3.67 -18.99 25.78
N ALA A 195 -3.57 -19.92 24.83
CA ALA A 195 -3.79 -21.35 25.01
C ALA A 195 -2.87 -22.07 24.02
#